data_AF-A0A0F9NSM1-F1
#
_entry.id   AF-A0A0F9NSM1-F1
#
_cell.length_a   1.000
_cell.length_b   1.000
_cell.length_c   1.000
_cell.angle_alpha   90.00
_cell.angle_beta   90.00
_cell.angle_gamma   90.00
#
_symmetry.space_group_name_H-M   'P 1'
#
loop_
_entity.id
_entity.type
_entity.pdbx_description
1 polymer ?
#
loop_
_entity_poly.entity_id
_entity_poly.type
_entity_poly.pdbx_seq_one_letter_code
_entity_poly.pdbx_strand_id
1 'polypeptide(L)'
;MFKHKLEVIELHCEDIGRDSAEIKKPVLIPLRLENDEQKAAELRKARGEWVLYGTASFIIDRIQQYIDAGAEEIMLGSVPMKPELFELVNEEILSAFNK
;
A
#
# COMPACT_ATOMS: atom_id res chain seq x y z
N MET A 1 -0.11 9.04 7.61
CA MET A 1 -0.07 8.02 8.68
C MET A 1 1.17 7.15 8.60
N PHE A 2 1.47 6.49 7.47
CA PHE A 2 2.65 5.60 7.36
C PHE A 2 3.98 6.30 7.65
N LYS A 3 4.26 7.42 6.96
CA LYS A 3 5.43 8.27 7.22
C LYS A 3 5.61 8.63 8.70
N HIS A 4 4.53 9.05 9.36
CA HIS A 4 4.55 9.36 10.79
C HIS A 4 4.94 8.16 11.67
N LYS A 5 4.52 6.94 11.32
CA LYS A 5 4.96 5.74 12.03
C LYS A 5 6.44 5.45 11.83
N LEU A 6 6.99 5.74 10.66
CA LEU A 6 8.43 5.62 10.41
C LEU A 6 9.22 6.63 11.23
N GLU A 7 8.77 7.89 11.28
CA GLU A 7 9.36 8.94 12.13
C GLU A 7 9.37 8.52 13.62
N VAL A 8 8.29 7.89 14.10
CA VAL A 8 8.24 7.36 15.48
C VAL A 8 9.25 6.23 15.71
N ILE A 9 9.47 5.35 14.72
CA ILE A 9 10.47 4.28 14.81
C ILE A 9 11.88 4.88 14.84
N GLU A 10 12.15 5.86 13.97
CA GLU A 10 13.44 6.56 13.91
C GLU A 10 13.77 7.22 15.26
N LEU A 11 12.84 8.00 15.81
CA LEU A 11 12.99 8.63 17.13
C LEU A 11 13.24 7.60 18.24
N HIS A 12 12.47 6.51 18.25
CA HIS A 12 12.65 5.46 19.26
C HIS A 12 14.03 4.78 19.14
N CYS A 13 14.49 4.51 17.92
CA CYS A 13 15.80 3.95 17.65
C CYS A 13 16.93 4.89 18.11
N GLU A 14 16.79 6.19 17.86
CA GLU A 14 17.72 7.21 18.34
C GLU A 14 17.82 7.22 19.88
N ASP A 15 16.67 7.21 20.57
CA ASP A 15 16.59 7.24 22.05
C ASP A 15 17.31 6.05 22.72
N ILE A 16 17.41 4.91 22.04
CA ILE A 16 18.01 3.69 22.59
C ILE A 16 19.33 3.30 21.90
N GLY A 17 19.86 4.16 21.02
CA GLY A 17 21.13 3.93 20.31
C GLY A 17 21.11 2.75 19.33
N ARG A 18 19.98 2.50 18.65
CA ARG A 18 19.82 1.48 17.61
C ARG A 18 19.74 2.12 16.22
N ASP A 19 20.19 1.40 15.20
CA ASP A 19 20.01 1.81 13.80
C ASP A 19 18.62 1.40 13.29
N SER A 20 17.82 2.37 12.84
CA SER A 20 16.48 2.13 12.28
C SER A 20 16.51 1.45 10.89
N ALA A 21 17.67 1.47 10.21
CA ALA A 21 17.87 0.79 8.94
C ALA A 21 17.88 -0.75 9.07
N GLU A 22 18.15 -1.29 10.26
CA GLU A 22 18.07 -2.73 10.53
C GLU A 22 16.62 -3.26 10.55
N ILE A 23 15.63 -2.36 10.68
CA ILE A 23 14.22 -2.70 10.77
C ILE A 23 13.61 -2.61 9.36
N LYS A 24 13.18 -3.77 8.84
CA LYS A 24 12.37 -3.84 7.62
C LYS A 24 11.04 -3.11 7.80
N LYS A 25 10.64 -2.34 6.80
CA LYS A 25 9.41 -1.53 6.80
C LYS A 25 8.35 -2.06 5.80
N PRO A 26 7.81 -3.28 5.98
CA PRO A 26 6.73 -3.79 5.15
C PRO A 26 5.41 -3.10 5.48
N VAL A 27 4.50 -3.01 4.52
CA VAL A 27 3.13 -2.56 4.74
C VAL A 27 2.13 -3.49 4.05
N LEU A 28 1.12 -3.93 4.81
CA LEU A 28 -0.02 -4.70 4.31
C LEU A 28 -1.19 -3.77 4.06
N ILE A 29 -1.70 -3.75 2.83
CA ILE A 29 -2.79 -2.85 2.43
C ILE A 29 -3.87 -3.64 1.68
N PRO A 30 -5.15 -3.57 2.10
CA PRO A 30 -6.26 -4.13 1.35
C PRO A 30 -6.37 -3.50 -0.04
N LEU A 31 -6.58 -4.35 -1.04
CA LEU A 31 -6.75 -3.94 -2.42
C LEU A 31 -8.13 -4.35 -2.95
N ARG A 32 -8.72 -3.48 -3.76
CA ARG A 32 -9.91 -3.77 -4.56
C ARG A 32 -9.90 -2.88 -5.81
N LEU A 33 -9.86 -3.50 -6.98
CA LEU A 33 -10.18 -2.80 -8.22
C LEU A 33 -11.67 -2.45 -8.24
N GLU A 34 -11.95 -1.17 -8.39
CA GLU A 34 -13.30 -0.61 -8.52
C GLU A 34 -13.22 0.60 -9.44
N ASN A 35 -13.69 0.45 -10.68
CA ASN A 35 -13.56 1.48 -11.71
C ASN A 35 -14.65 2.57 -11.62
N ASP A 36 -15.70 2.33 -10.83
CA ASP A 36 -16.65 3.38 -10.46
C ASP A 36 -16.10 4.17 -9.27
N GLU A 37 -15.61 5.39 -9.55
CA GLU A 37 -15.02 6.25 -8.53
C GLU A 37 -15.99 6.64 -7.41
N GLN A 38 -17.30 6.77 -7.70
CA GLN A 38 -18.29 7.07 -6.64
C GLN A 38 -18.36 5.91 -5.65
N LYS A 39 -18.46 4.69 -6.17
CA LYS A 39 -18.49 3.48 -5.36
C LYS A 39 -17.16 3.24 -4.64
N ALA A 40 -16.02 3.50 -5.30
CA ALA A 40 -14.70 3.40 -4.70
C ALA A 40 -14.56 4.37 -3.51
N ALA A 41 -15.02 5.62 -3.66
CA ALA A 41 -15.00 6.63 -2.60
C ALA A 41 -15.90 6.22 -1.41
N GLU A 42 -17.09 5.67 -1.65
CA GLU A 42 -17.95 5.15 -0.60
C GLU A 42 -17.29 4.00 0.19
N LEU A 43 -16.66 3.06 -0.53
CA LEU A 43 -15.93 1.95 0.07
C LEU A 43 -14.73 2.44 0.91
N ARG A 44 -13.98 3.43 0.40
CA ARG A 44 -12.89 4.08 1.14
C ARG A 44 -13.41 4.77 2.40
N LYS A 45 -14.52 5.50 2.33
CA LYS A 45 -15.14 6.13 3.49
C LYS A 45 -15.57 5.10 4.55
N ALA A 46 -16.15 3.97 4.12
CA ALA A 46 -16.63 2.93 5.02
C ALA A 46 -15.50 2.13 5.69
N ARG A 47 -14.38 1.90 4.99
CA ARG A 47 -13.24 1.10 5.46
C ARG A 47 -12.12 1.94 6.09
N GLY A 48 -11.99 3.20 5.67
CA GLY A 48 -10.91 4.13 5.94
C GLY A 48 -10.10 4.46 4.67
N GLU A 49 -9.71 5.73 4.50
CA GLU A 49 -9.00 6.27 3.31
C GLU A 49 -7.61 5.69 3.03
N TRP A 50 -7.13 4.77 3.87
CA TRP A 50 -5.82 4.14 3.77
C TRP A 50 -5.80 2.91 2.85
N VAL A 51 -6.95 2.45 2.38
CA VAL A 51 -7.07 1.26 1.50
C VAL A 51 -6.85 1.60 0.02
N LEU A 52 -6.48 0.60 -0.76
CA LEU A 52 -6.24 0.69 -2.21
C LEU A 52 -7.52 0.30 -2.99
N TYR A 53 -8.60 1.07 -2.80
CA TYR A 53 -9.88 0.83 -3.47
C TYR A 53 -10.14 1.90 -4.53
N GLY A 54 -10.09 1.51 -5.80
CA GLY A 54 -10.25 2.41 -6.94
C GLY A 54 -9.75 1.80 -8.25
N THR A 55 -9.50 2.67 -9.23
CA THR A 55 -8.92 2.29 -10.52
C THR A 55 -7.47 1.80 -10.37
N ALA A 56 -6.95 1.08 -11.37
CA ALA A 56 -5.54 0.67 -11.40
C ALA A 56 -4.59 1.86 -11.24
N SER A 57 -4.85 2.99 -11.92
CA SER A 57 -4.03 4.20 -11.81
C SER A 57 -4.00 4.77 -10.39
N PHE A 58 -5.16 4.87 -9.73
CA PHE A 58 -5.24 5.31 -8.34
C PHE A 58 -4.42 4.41 -7.42
N ILE A 59 -4.49 3.09 -7.62
CA ILE A 59 -3.76 2.12 -6.82
C ILE A 59 -2.25 2.24 -7.05
N ILE A 60 -1.79 2.34 -8.30
CA ILE A 60 -0.38 2.54 -8.65
C ILE A 60 0.16 3.80 -7.99
N ASP A 61 -0.54 4.93 -8.13
CA ASP A 61 -0.14 6.21 -7.55
C ASP A 61 0.00 6.12 -6.02
N ARG A 62 -0.95 5.43 -5.38
CA ARG A 62 -0.89 5.20 -3.93
C ARG A 62 0.27 4.30 -3.53
N ILE A 63 0.51 3.20 -4.24
CA ILE A 63 1.65 2.32 -3.97
C ILE A 63 2.96 3.10 -4.11
N GLN A 64 3.10 3.93 -5.15
CA GLN A 64 4.28 4.78 -5.33
C GLN A 64 4.48 5.73 -4.14
N GLN A 65 3.41 6.32 -3.58
CA GLN A 65 3.50 7.15 -2.38
C GLN A 65 4.04 6.38 -1.15
N TYR A 66 3.75 5.08 -1.02
CA TYR A 66 4.33 4.26 0.06
C TYR A 66 5.81 3.97 -0.19
N ILE A 67 6.18 3.65 -1.44
CA ILE A 67 7.57 3.44 -1.85
C ILE A 67 8.39 4.71 -1.59
N ASP A 68 7.91 5.86 -2.03
CA ASP A 68 8.56 7.17 -1.83
C ASP A 68 8.67 7.55 -0.34
N ALA A 69 7.75 7.05 0.48
CA ALA A 69 7.79 7.22 1.93
C ALA A 69 8.75 6.24 2.64
N GLY A 70 9.38 5.31 1.92
CA GLY A 70 10.34 4.36 2.48
C GLY A 70 9.78 2.98 2.82
N ALA A 71 8.66 2.58 2.24
CA ALA A 71 8.20 1.19 2.33
C ALA A 71 9.13 0.27 1.55
N GLU A 72 9.61 -0.79 2.21
CA GLU A 72 10.53 -1.76 1.61
C GLU A 72 9.80 -2.95 0.97
N GLU A 73 8.57 -3.21 1.40
CA GLU A 73 7.74 -4.29 0.88
C GLU A 73 6.26 -3.89 0.96
N ILE A 74 5.51 -4.16 -0.11
CA ILE A 74 4.08 -3.89 -0.20
C ILE A 74 3.35 -5.23 -0.32
N MET A 75 2.58 -5.59 0.70
CA MET A 75 1.74 -6.78 0.70
C MET A 75 0.30 -6.38 0.35
N LEU A 76 -0.25 -6.97 -0.70
CA LEU A 76 -1.61 -6.69 -1.14
C LEU A 76 -2.57 -7.69 -0.49
N GLY A 77 -3.45 -7.19 0.38
CA GLY A 77 -4.39 -7.98 1.15
C GLY A 77 -5.82 -7.95 0.61
N SER A 78 -6.67 -8.83 1.14
CA SER A 78 -8.11 -8.86 0.85
C SER A 78 -8.51 -9.10 -0.61
N VAL A 79 -7.57 -9.54 -1.46
CA VAL A 79 -7.87 -10.03 -2.80
C VAL A 79 -8.65 -11.35 -2.67
N PRO A 80 -9.87 -11.48 -3.26
CA PRO A 80 -10.60 -12.74 -3.23
C PRO A 80 -9.77 -13.88 -3.85
N MET A 81 -9.92 -15.09 -3.32
CA MET A 81 -9.22 -16.29 -3.81
C MET A 81 -9.76 -16.75 -5.17
N LYS A 82 -9.47 -15.97 -6.22
CA LYS A 82 -9.86 -16.19 -7.61
C LYS A 82 -8.64 -15.93 -8.50
N PRO A 83 -8.13 -16.92 -9.25
CA PRO A 83 -6.92 -16.78 -10.06
C PRO A 83 -6.95 -15.55 -10.99
N GLU A 84 -8.11 -15.28 -11.59
CA GLU A 84 -8.30 -14.20 -12.57
C GLU A 84 -8.06 -12.82 -11.94
N LEU A 85 -8.32 -12.68 -10.64
CA LEU A 85 -8.04 -11.42 -9.93
C LEU A 85 -6.56 -11.23 -9.64
N PHE A 86 -5.80 -12.31 -9.42
CA PHE A 86 -4.35 -12.22 -9.26
C PHE A 86 -3.68 -11.89 -10.59
N GLU A 87 -4.15 -12.48 -11.68
CA GLU A 87 -3.70 -12.13 -13.05
C GLU A 87 -3.97 -10.67 -13.36
N LEU A 88 -5.20 -10.20 -13.10
CA LEU A 88 -5.57 -8.79 -13.29
C LEU A 88 -4.70 -7.83 -12.47
N VAL A 89 -4.46 -8.14 -11.20
CA VAL A 89 -3.57 -7.34 -10.34
C VAL A 89 -2.14 -7.34 -10.89
N ASN A 90 -1.65 -8.48 -11.37
CA ASN A 90 -0.32 -8.58 -11.95
C ASN A 90 -0.20 -7.72 -13.22
N GLU A 91 -1.16 -7.83 -14.13
CA GLU A 91 -1.16 -7.15 -15.42
C GLU A 91 -1.41 -5.64 -15.30
N GLU A 92 -2.39 -5.21 -14.50
CA GLU A 92 -2.77 -3.79 -14.43
C GLU A 92 -2.01 -2.99 -13.38
N ILE A 93 -1.44 -3.63 -12.35
CA ILE A 93 -0.85 -2.94 -11.19
C ILE A 93 0.62 -3.27 -11.03
N LEU A 94 0.97 -4.55 -10.86
CA LEU A 94 2.36 -4.94 -10.57
C LEU A 94 3.30 -4.69 -11.75
N SER A 95 2.80 -4.83 -12.98
CA SER A 95 3.55 -4.55 -14.21
C SER A 95 4.13 -3.14 -14.26
N ALA A 96 3.50 -2.17 -13.60
CA ALA A 96 3.98 -0.79 -13.52
C ALA A 96 5.31 -0.64 -12.74
N PHE A 97 5.65 -1.63 -11.90
CA PHE A 97 6.84 -1.62 -11.04
C PHE A 97 7.94 -2.60 -11.50
N ASN A 98 7.69 -3.37 -12.56
CA ASN A 98 8.68 -4.27 -13.15
C ASN A 98 9.66 -3.48 -14.03
N LYS A 99 10.69 -2.89 -13.42
CA LYS A 99 11.85 -2.29 -14.12
C LYS A 99 13.12 -3.08 -13.85
#